data_AF-A0A952CSE0-F1
#
_entry.id   AF-A0A952CSE0-F1
#
_cell.length_a   1.000
_cell.length_b   1.000
_cell.length_c   1.000
_cell.angle_alpha   90.00
_cell.angle_beta   90.00
_cell.angle_gamma   90.00
#
_symmetry.space_group_name_H-M   'P 1'
#
loop_
_entity.id
_entity.type
_entity.pdbx_description
1 polymer ?
#
loop_
_entity_poly.entity_id
_entity_poly.type
_entity_poly.pdbx_seq_one_letter_code
_entity_poly.pdbx_strand_id
1 'polypeptide(L)'
;MNQGNDSITSFRNIADAISAKYQAQVQLMTAELGTRPSFDDLMTLLKQMEKDLTGSGVKFLEKHKGDGKNTTQPDELRGIIRTTIEGFIKQL
;
A
#
# COMPACT_ATOMS: atom_id res chain seq x y z
N MET A 1 -12.37 -23.99 -6.11
CA MET A 1 -11.32 -22.96 -6.25
C MET A 1 -11.77 -21.74 -5.45
N ASN A 2 -10.95 -21.29 -4.49
CA ASN A 2 -11.36 -20.49 -3.35
C ASN A 2 -11.24 -18.98 -3.68
N GLN A 3 -12.28 -18.40 -4.28
CA GLN A 3 -12.26 -17.04 -4.88
C GLN A 3 -11.94 -15.90 -3.90
N GLY A 4 -12.16 -16.07 -2.59
CA GLY A 4 -11.75 -15.09 -1.58
C GLY A 4 -10.22 -14.93 -1.49
N ASN A 5 -9.46 -15.96 -1.86
CA ASN A 5 -8.01 -15.92 -1.87
C ASN A 5 -7.46 -15.10 -3.06
N ASP A 6 -8.23 -15.00 -4.15
CA ASP A 6 -7.83 -14.28 -5.36
C ASP A 6 -7.98 -12.75 -5.19
N SER A 7 -9.04 -12.29 -4.51
CA SER A 7 -9.25 -10.86 -4.22
C SER A 7 -8.24 -10.33 -3.22
N ILE A 8 -7.94 -11.08 -2.15
CA ILE A 8 -6.90 -10.74 -1.18
C ILE A 8 -5.51 -10.66 -1.84
N THR A 9 -5.19 -11.63 -2.69
CA THR A 9 -3.93 -11.63 -3.45
C THR A 9 -3.87 -10.44 -4.40
N SER A 10 -4.98 -10.10 -5.06
CA SER A 10 -5.06 -8.95 -5.95
C SER A 10 -4.80 -7.63 -5.21
N PHE A 11 -5.38 -7.43 -4.03
CA PHE A 11 -5.12 -6.23 -3.25
C PHE A 11 -3.69 -6.18 -2.68
N ARG A 12 -3.12 -7.33 -2.27
CA ARG A 12 -1.69 -7.39 -1.90
C ARG A 12 -0.79 -6.92 -3.03
N ASN A 13 -1.02 -7.38 -4.25
CA ASN A 13 -0.24 -6.94 -5.41
C ASN A 13 -0.36 -5.42 -5.65
N ILE A 14 -1.54 -4.83 -5.42
CA ILE A 14 -1.73 -3.37 -5.48
C ILE A 14 -0.92 -2.67 -4.38
N ALA A 15 -0.99 -3.18 -3.15
CA ALA A 15 -0.29 -2.61 -2.01
C ALA A 15 1.24 -2.70 -2.19
N ASP A 16 1.75 -3.83 -2.69
CA ASP A 16 3.17 -4.04 -3.00
C ASP A 16 3.66 -3.08 -4.10
N ALA A 17 2.86 -2.88 -5.16
CA ALA A 17 3.20 -1.92 -6.21
C ALA A 17 3.24 -0.47 -5.68
N ILE A 18 2.33 -0.11 -4.78
CA ILE A 18 2.34 1.21 -4.12
C ILE A 18 3.60 1.33 -3.24
N SER A 19 3.91 0.33 -2.43
CA SER A 19 5.13 0.32 -1.60
C SER A 19 6.40 0.49 -2.44
N ALA A 20 6.53 -0.26 -3.53
CA ALA A 20 7.66 -0.18 -4.44
C ALA A 20 7.82 1.22 -5.08
N LYS A 21 6.71 1.87 -5.45
CA LYS A 21 6.71 3.26 -5.94
C LYS A 21 7.31 4.21 -4.90
N TYR A 22 6.90 4.13 -3.64
CA TYR A 22 7.40 5.01 -2.58
C TYR A 22 8.85 4.67 -2.20
N GLN A 23 9.28 3.41 -2.27
CA GLN A 23 10.70 3.06 -2.12
C GLN A 23 11.57 3.68 -3.20
N ALA A 24 11.13 3.62 -4.46
CA ALA A 24 11.85 4.25 -5.56
C ALA A 24 11.96 5.77 -5.36
N GLN A 25 10.92 6.42 -4.82
CA GLN A 25 10.98 7.84 -4.46
C GLN A 25 12.01 8.14 -3.38
N VAL A 26 12.10 7.32 -2.33
CA VAL A 26 13.15 7.47 -1.29
C VAL A 26 14.55 7.32 -1.90
N GLN A 27 14.75 6.35 -2.79
CA GLN A 27 16.03 6.15 -3.47
C GLN A 27 16.39 7.34 -4.36
N LEU A 28 15.43 7.89 -5.11
CA LEU A 28 15.63 9.08 -5.93
C LEU A 28 15.99 10.30 -5.07
N MET A 29 15.25 10.56 -3.99
CA MET A 29 15.57 11.65 -3.07
C MET A 29 16.95 11.48 -2.43
N THR A 30 17.33 10.26 -2.10
CA THR A 30 18.67 9.96 -1.57
C THR A 30 19.76 10.28 -2.59
N ALA A 31 19.54 9.92 -3.85
CA ALA A 31 20.48 10.19 -4.94
C ALA A 31 20.60 11.69 -5.24
N GLU A 32 19.49 12.43 -5.20
CA GLU A 32 19.45 13.88 -5.43
C GLU A 32 20.10 14.67 -4.29
N LEU A 33 19.84 14.28 -3.04
CA LEU A 33 20.41 14.94 -1.85
C LEU A 33 21.86 14.52 -1.57
N GLY A 34 22.30 13.39 -2.13
CA GLY A 34 23.59 12.75 -1.81
C GLY A 34 23.64 12.17 -0.38
N THR A 35 22.51 12.17 0.32
CA THR A 35 22.37 11.69 1.70
C THR A 35 20.95 11.20 1.94
N ARG A 36 20.72 10.48 3.03
CA ARG A 36 19.40 10.00 3.42
C ARG A 36 18.44 11.20 3.61
N PRO A 37 17.20 11.14 3.07
CA PRO A 37 16.19 12.16 3.30
C PRO A 37 15.94 12.41 4.78
N SER A 38 15.50 13.62 5.11
CA SER A 38 15.19 13.97 6.49
C SER A 38 14.01 13.16 7.03
N PHE A 39 13.87 13.09 8.35
CA PHE A 39 12.71 12.44 8.96
C PHE A 39 11.39 13.05 8.49
N ASP A 40 11.33 14.37 8.31
CA ASP A 40 10.12 15.07 7.87
C ASP A 40 9.74 14.73 6.42
N ASP A 41 10.74 14.56 5.55
CA ASP A 41 10.54 14.10 4.17
C ASP A 41 10.00 12.67 4.14
N LEU A 42 10.65 11.77 4.91
CA LEU A 42 10.24 10.37 5.02
C LEU A 42 8.82 10.24 5.60
N MET A 43 8.49 11.06 6.60
CA MET A 43 7.16 11.12 7.20
C MET A 43 6.10 11.63 6.21
N THR A 44 6.48 12.58 5.36
CA THR A 44 5.60 13.10 4.30
C THR A 44 5.29 12.03 3.27
N LEU A 45 6.31 11.28 2.82
CA LEU A 45 6.13 10.14 1.92
C LEU A 45 5.27 9.04 2.56
N LEU A 46 5.50 8.73 3.84
CA LEU A 46 4.74 7.73 4.57
C LEU A 46 3.24 8.08 4.62
N LYS A 47 2.90 9.33 4.92
CA LYS A 47 1.50 9.80 4.94
C LYS A 47 0.85 9.73 3.55
N GLN A 48 1.60 10.04 2.49
CA GLN A 48 1.12 9.92 1.12
C GLN A 48 0.89 8.46 0.73
N MET A 49 1.80 7.57 1.12
CA MET A 49 1.67 6.13 0.92
C MET A 49 0.44 5.57 1.64
N GLU A 50 0.23 5.92 2.90
CA GLU A 50 -0.96 5.50 3.67
C GLU A 50 -2.25 5.97 3.00
N LYS A 51 -2.29 7.21 2.49
CA LYS A 51 -3.43 7.76 1.75
C LYS A 51 -3.68 6.98 0.45
N ASP A 52 -2.64 6.68 -0.33
CA ASP A 52 -2.76 5.93 -1.59
C ASP A 52 -3.23 4.49 -1.36
N LEU A 53 -2.70 3.82 -0.33
CA LEU A 53 -3.11 2.48 0.10
C LEU A 53 -4.58 2.46 0.53
N THR A 54 -4.98 3.40 1.38
CA THR A 54 -6.36 3.52 1.86
C THR A 54 -7.33 3.83 0.71
N GLY A 55 -6.98 4.78 -0.16
CA GLY A 55 -7.79 5.12 -1.33
C GLY A 55 -7.94 3.95 -2.30
N SER A 56 -6.87 3.17 -2.49
CA SER A 56 -6.92 1.95 -3.31
C SER A 56 -7.78 0.86 -2.67
N GLY A 57 -7.73 0.72 -1.34
CA GLY A 57 -8.60 -0.20 -0.60
C GLY A 57 -10.09 0.13 -0.72
N VAL A 58 -10.45 1.41 -0.63
CA VAL A 58 -11.83 1.88 -0.83
C VAL A 58 -12.31 1.57 -2.25
N LYS A 59 -11.54 1.95 -3.27
CA LYS A 59 -11.87 1.65 -4.68
C LYS A 59 -11.98 0.15 -4.94
N PHE A 60 -11.12 -0.65 -4.30
CA PHE A 60 -11.16 -2.09 -4.39
C PHE A 60 -12.48 -2.65 -3.83
N LEU A 61 -12.90 -2.20 -2.64
CA LEU A 61 -14.18 -2.59 -2.04
C LEU A 61 -15.36 -2.17 -2.91
N GLU A 62 -15.37 -0.94 -3.44
CA GLU A 62 -16.44 -0.43 -4.30
C GLU A 62 -16.58 -1.26 -5.57
N LYS A 63 -15.47 -1.57 -6.24
CA LYS A 63 -15.47 -2.40 -7.45
C LYS A 63 -16.03 -3.79 -7.19
N HIS A 64 -15.62 -4.43 -6.08
CA HIS A 64 -16.04 -5.80 -5.78
C HIS A 64 -17.42 -5.89 -5.11
N LYS A 65 -17.94 -4.78 -4.55
CA LYS A 65 -19.32 -4.71 -4.02
C LYS A 65 -20.37 -4.81 -5.12
N GLY A 66 -20.06 -4.36 -6.34
CA GLY A 66 -20.94 -4.48 -7.51
C GLY A 66 -21.08 -5.91 -8.04
N ASP A 67 -20.09 -6.78 -7.79
CA ASP A 67 -20.02 -8.12 -8.38
C ASP A 67 -20.83 -9.18 -7.60
N GLY A 68 -21.56 -8.80 -6.54
CA GLY A 68 -22.41 -9.71 -5.75
C GLY A 68 -21.68 -10.86 -5.02
N LYS A 69 -20.36 -10.94 -5.16
CA LYS A 69 -19.48 -12.01 -4.67
C LYS A 69 -18.44 -11.52 -3.65
N ASN A 70 -18.65 -10.36 -3.06
CA ASN A 70 -17.65 -9.75 -2.18
C ASN A 70 -17.56 -10.50 -0.84
N THR A 71 -16.58 -11.39 -0.72
CA THR A 71 -16.21 -12.03 0.55
C THR A 71 -15.06 -11.29 1.25
N THR A 72 -14.43 -10.33 0.58
CA THR A 72 -13.29 -9.58 1.10
C THR A 72 -13.76 -8.62 2.19
N GLN A 73 -13.31 -8.83 3.42
CA GLN A 73 -13.74 -8.01 4.54
C GLN A 73 -12.87 -6.75 4.65
N PRO A 74 -13.44 -5.58 5.00
CA PRO A 74 -12.67 -4.36 5.20
C PRO A 74 -11.48 -4.52 6.14
N ASP A 75 -11.59 -5.38 7.16
CA ASP A 75 -10.52 -5.63 8.13
C ASP A 75 -9.35 -6.41 7.53
N GLU A 76 -9.57 -7.26 6.54
CA GLU A 76 -8.48 -7.95 5.84
C GLU A 76 -7.66 -6.97 4.99
N LEU A 77 -8.33 -6.03 4.30
CA LEU A 77 -7.66 -4.98 3.55
C LEU A 77 -6.87 -4.06 4.47
N ARG A 78 -7.42 -3.69 5.63
CA ARG A 78 -6.70 -2.93 6.67
C ARG A 78 -5.46 -3.68 7.15
N GLY A 79 -5.57 -5.00 7.34
CA GLY A 79 -4.43 -5.85 7.68
C GLY A 79 -3.30 -5.77 6.64
N ILE A 80 -3.66 -5.85 5.35
CA ILE A 80 -2.70 -5.73 4.24
C ILE A 80 -2.05 -4.34 4.22
N ILE A 81 -2.84 -3.28 4.34
CA ILE A 81 -2.34 -1.88 4.39
C ILE A 81 -1.33 -1.74 5.53
N ARG A 82 -1.68 -2.22 6.73
CA ARG A 82 -0.82 -2.16 7.91
C ARG A 82 0.50 -2.91 7.70
N THR A 83 0.45 -4.16 7.24
CA THR A 83 1.66 -4.96 6.99
C THR A 83 2.55 -4.31 5.92
N THR A 84 1.94 -3.71 4.90
CA THR A 84 2.67 -3.00 3.83
C THR A 84 3.41 -1.78 4.39
N ILE A 85 2.75 -0.97 5.21
CA ILE A 85 3.34 0.19 5.88
C ILE A 85 4.46 -0.23 6.84
N GLU A 86 4.23 -1.25 7.68
CA GLU A 86 5.25 -1.77 8.58
C GLU A 86 6.48 -2.32 7.83
N GLY A 87 6.25 -3.00 6.70
CA GLY A 87 7.31 -3.46 5.81
C GLY A 87 8.13 -2.31 5.23
N PHE A 88 7.46 -1.27 4.73
CA PHE A 88 8.09 -0.08 4.20
C PHE A 88 8.96 0.64 5.24
N ILE A 89 8.43 0.87 6.45
CA ILE A 89 9.17 1.53 7.54
C ILE A 89 10.45 0.78 7.90
N LYS A 90 10.43 -0.56 7.90
CA LYS A 90 11.62 -1.39 8.20
C LYS A 90 12.71 -1.29 7.13
N GLN A 91 12.37 -0.80 5.95
CA GLN A 91 13.28 -0.68 4.80
C GLN A 91 13.83 0.74 4.62
N LEU A 92 13.35 1.72 5.40
CA LEU A 92 13.85 3.11 5.43
C LEU A 92 15.16 3.24 6.18
#